data_AF-A0A2J7ZGQ7-F1
#
_entry.id   AF-A0A2J7ZGQ7-F1
#
_cell.length_a   1.000
_cell.length_b   1.000
_cell.length_c   1.000
_cell.angle_alpha   90.00
_cell.angle_beta   90.00
_cell.angle_gamma   90.00
#
_symmetry.space_group_name_H-M   'P 1'
#
loop_
_entity.id
_entity.type
_entity.pdbx_description
1 polymer ?
#
loop_
_entity_poly.entity_id
_entity_poly.type
_entity_poly.pdbx_seq_one_letter_code
_entity_poly.pdbx_strand_id
1 'polypeptide(L)' 'MLKALFHKEDPKELVRKWQTTLRAEQRGLDRQIRDIQFEEKKVQKAIRDAAKRGDMGAAK' A
#
# COMPACT_ATOMS: atom_id res chain seq x y z
N MET A 1 -6.85 -20.23 34.53
CA MET A 1 -7.81 -19.50 33.66
C MET A 1 -8.06 -18.05 34.09
N LEU A 2 -7.96 -17.65 35.36
CA LEU A 2 -8.17 -16.24 35.79
C LEU A 2 -7.07 -15.24 35.43
N LYS A 3 -5.85 -15.67 35.04
CA LYS A 3 -4.70 -14.78 34.84
C LYS A 3 -4.87 -13.84 33.64
N ALA A 4 -5.61 -14.25 32.61
CA ALA A 4 -5.88 -13.46 31.42
C ALA A 4 -6.95 -12.36 31.63
N LEU A 5 -7.78 -12.49 32.67
CA LEU A 5 -8.88 -11.54 32.93
C LEU A 5 -8.39 -10.25 33.64
N PHE A 6 -7.22 -10.29 34.28
CA PHE A 6 -6.67 -9.18 35.08
C PHE A 6 -5.25 -8.75 34.68
N HIS A 7 -4.65 -9.34 33.65
CA HIS A 7 -3.40 -8.83 33.08
C HIS A 7 -3.71 -7.70 32.09
N LYS A 8 -3.54 -6.45 32.53
CA LYS A 8 -3.32 -5.35 31.59
C LYS A 8 -1.97 -5.61 30.90
N GLU A 9 -1.96 -5.58 29.55
CA GLU A 9 -0.72 -5.67 28.76
C GLU A 9 0.30 -4.66 29.31
N ASP A 10 1.55 -5.07 29.52
CA ASP A 10 2.62 -4.16 29.99
C ASP A 10 2.68 -2.97 29.03
N PRO A 11 2.69 -1.70 29.52
CA PRO A 11 2.88 -0.53 28.67
C PRO A 11 4.00 -0.68 27.63
N LYS A 12 5.10 -1.39 27.97
CA LYS A 12 6.19 -1.66 27.02
C LYS A 12 5.78 -2.59 25.88
N GLU A 13 4.94 -3.59 26.15
CA GLU A 13 4.41 -4.50 25.15
C GLU A 13 3.41 -3.79 24.23
N LEU A 14 2.54 -2.94 24.79
CA LEU A 14 1.61 -2.09 24.04
C LEU A 14 2.35 -1.18 23.05
N VAL A 15 3.40 -0.50 23.51
CA VAL A 15 4.23 0.36 22.65
C VAL A 15 4.88 -0.44 21.53
N ARG A 16 5.44 -1.63 21.82
CA ARG A 16 6.03 -2.51 20.79
C ARG A 16 5.00 -2.94 19.75
N LYS A 17 3.78 -3.29 20.19
CA LYS A 17 2.66 -3.67 19.32
C LYS A 17 2.29 -2.51 18.39
N TRP A 18 2.05 -1.32 18.92
CA TRP A 18 1.73 -0.14 18.12
C TRP A 18 2.83 0.22 17.13
N GLN A 19 4.10 0.19 17.55
CA GLN A 19 5.22 0.42 16.65
C GLN A 19 5.30 -0.61 15.52
N THR A 20 4.99 -1.87 15.81
CA THR A 20 4.97 -2.95 14.82
C THR A 20 3.84 -2.74 13.81
N THR A 21 2.64 -2.43 14.29
CA THR A 21 1.48 -2.09 13.46
C THR A 21 1.77 -0.90 12.57
N LEU A 22 2.28 0.22 13.12
CA LEU A 22 2.61 1.42 12.35
C LEU A 22 3.61 1.13 11.22
N ARG A 23 4.67 0.34 11.50
CA ARG A 23 5.63 -0.05 10.46
C ARG A 23 5.01 -0.97 9.41
N ALA A 24 4.04 -1.81 9.78
CA ALA A 24 3.35 -2.68 8.84
C ALA A 24 2.46 -1.87 7.89
N GLU A 25 1.68 -0.94 8.44
CA GLU A 25 0.84 -0.01 7.68
C GLU A 25 1.67 0.87 6.75
N GLN A 26 2.77 1.45 7.25
CA GLN A 26 3.70 2.24 6.44
C GLN A 26 4.23 1.43 5.23
N ARG A 27 4.70 0.21 5.46
CA ARG A 27 5.14 -0.69 4.38
C ARG A 27 4.00 -1.06 3.42
N GLY A 28 2.77 -1.11 3.92
CA GLY A 28 1.56 -1.31 3.12
C GLY A 28 1.33 -0.16 2.15
N LEU A 29 1.36 1.08 2.66
CA LEU A 29 1.25 2.29 1.87
C LEU A 29 2.37 2.40 0.83
N ASP A 30 3.62 2.14 1.21
CA ASP A 30 4.76 2.17 0.29
C ASP A 30 4.64 1.16 -0.86
N ARG A 31 4.00 0.02 -0.62
CA ARG A 31 3.70 -0.96 -1.68
C ARG A 31 2.61 -0.45 -2.61
N GLN A 32 1.49 0.02 -2.06
CA GLN A 32 0.40 0.57 -2.84
C GLN A 32 0.85 1.73 -3.74
N ILE A 33 1.67 2.65 -3.21
CA ILE A 33 2.24 3.75 -3.98
C ILE A 33 3.08 3.22 -5.15
N ARG A 34 3.94 2.22 -4.91
CA ARG A 34 4.79 1.64 -5.95
C ARG A 34 3.97 0.94 -7.04
N ASP A 35 2.91 0.23 -6.64
CA ASP A 35 2.02 -0.46 -7.58
C ASP A 35 1.27 0.54 -8.46
N ILE A 36 0.76 1.62 -7.87
CA ILE A 36 0.12 2.73 -8.59
C ILE A 36 1.10 3.36 -9.59
N GLN A 37 2.31 3.70 -9.17
CA GLN A 37 3.33 4.28 -10.05
C GLN A 37 3.71 3.35 -11.21
N PHE A 38 3.70 2.04 -11.00
CA PHE A 38 3.96 1.07 -12.06
C PHE A 38 2.81 1.02 -13.06
N GLU A 39 1.57 1.03 -12.57
CA GLU A 39 0.38 1.02 -13.42
C GLU A 39 0.26 2.32 -14.21
N GLU A 40 0.55 3.47 -13.61
CA GLU A 40 0.66 4.76 -14.31
C GLU A 40 1.64 4.69 -15.49
N LYS A 41 2.82 4.08 -15.30
CA LYS A 41 3.80 3.90 -16.38
C LYS A 41 3.27 3.03 -17.52
N LYS A 42 2.52 1.97 -17.20
CA LYS A 42 1.88 1.12 -18.23
C LYS A 42 0.83 1.88 -19.01
N VAL A 43 -0.05 2.60 -18.31
CA VAL A 43 -1.11 3.42 -18.93
C VAL A 43 -0.48 4.48 -19.83
N GLN A 44 0.54 5.20 -19.37
CA GLN A 44 1.27 6.17 -20.19
C GLN A 44 1.87 5.53 -21.45
N LYS A 45 2.45 4.33 -21.33
CA LYS A 45 2.98 3.60 -22.49
C LYS A 45 1.85 3.23 -23.46
N ALA A 46 0.74 2.69 -22.94
CA ALA A 46 -0.42 2.30 -23.74
C ALA A 46 -1.00 3.49 -24.52
N ILE A 47 -1.12 4.66 -23.89
CA ILE A 47 -1.57 5.90 -24.52
C ILE A 47 -0.61 6.31 -25.66
N ARG A 48 0.71 6.30 -25.42
CA ARG A 48 1.71 6.63 -26.45
C ARG A 48 1.63 5.66 -27.63
N ASP A 49 1.47 4.37 -27.36
CA ASP A 49 1.39 3.34 -28.40
C ASP A 49 0.05 3.40 -29.17
N ALA A 50 -1.05 3.80 -28.53
CA ALA A 50 -2.34 4.07 -29.19
C ALA A 50 -2.26 5.31 -30.09
N ALA A 51 -1.68 6.41 -29.58
CA ALA A 51 -1.48 7.64 -30.34
C ALA A 51 -0.61 7.41 -31.59
N LYS A 52 0.47 6.63 -31.49
CA LYS A 52 1.31 6.24 -32.64
C LYS A 52 0.57 5.42 -33.70
N ARG A 53 -0.40 4.61 -33.29
CA ARG A 53 -1.22 3.79 -34.19
C ARG A 53 -2.36 4.57 -34.85
N GLY A 54 -2.55 5.85 -34.51
CA GLY A 54 -3.64 6.68 -35.01
C GLY A 54 -5.00 6.34 -34.42
N ASP A 55 -5.03 5.50 -33.38
CA ASP A 55 -6.27 5.03 -32.74
C ASP A 55 -6.71 6.02 -31.64
N MET A 56 -7.14 7.19 -32.09
CA MET A 56 -7.47 8.35 -31.25
C MET A 56 -8.71 8.13 -30.36
N GLY A 57 -9.45 7.04 -30.55
CA GLY A 57 -10.55 6.61 -29.67
C GLY A 57 -10.05 5.93 -28.39
N ALA A 58 -8.95 5.17 -28.47
CA ALA A 58 -8.35 4.47 -27.33
C ALA A 58 -7.37 5.34 -26.51
N ALA A 59 -7.00 6.52 -27.02
CA ALA A 59 -6.06 7.44 -26.40
C ALA A 59 -6.71 8.58 -25.58
N LYS A 60 -8.04 8.60 -25.47
CA LYS A 60 -8.80 9.59 -24.68
C LYS A 60 -8.95 9.20 -23.22
#